data_AF-A0A852EPW7-F1
#
_entry.id   AF-A0A852EPW7-F1
#
_cell.length_a   1.000
_cell.length_b   1.000
_cell.length_c   1.000
_cell.angle_alpha   90.00
_cell.angle_beta   90.00
_cell.angle_gamma   90.00
#
_symmetry.space_group_name_H-M   'P 1'
#
loop_
_entity.id
_entity.type
_entity.pdbx_description
1 polymer ?
#
loop_
_entity_poly.entity_id
_entity_poly.type
_entity_poly.pdbx_seq_one_letter_code
_entity_poly.pdbx_strand_id
1 'polypeptide(L)'
;APYVRQKKDPYFADGQRKKDWHNKEAIRRDSERVGNGEQGKPYPMTDAERVDQAYRENGFNIFVSDKISLNRSLPDIRHPNCKNKLYLEKLPNTSVIIPFHNEGWSSLLRTVHSVLNRSPPELVAEIVLVDDFSDREHLKKRLEDYMAQFPSVRILRTKKREGLIRTRMLGASVAIGDVITFLDSHCEANVNWLPPLLDRIARNRKTIVCPMIDVIDHDHFGYETQAGDAMRGAFDWEMYYKRIPIPPELQKPDPSDPFESPVMAGGLFAVDRKWFWELGGYDAGLEIWGGEQYEISFKVWMCGGRMEDIPCSRVGHIYRKYVPYKVPTGVSLARNLKRVAEVWMDEYAEYIYQRRPEYRHLSAGDVAAQKELRNNLNCKSFKWFMNEVAWDLPKFYPPVEPPAAAWGEAMINSLFQIRNVGTGLCVDTKHGALGSPLRLENCVKDRGEAAWNNVQVFTFSWREDIRPGDPQHTKKFCFDAISHSSPVTLYDCHGMKGNQLWRYRKDKTLYHPVSSSCMDCSESDRKIFMNSCNPSSPTQQWIFEHTNSTILEKFNRNLDL
;
A
#
# COMPACT_ATOMS: atom_id res chain seq x y z
N ALA A 1 -17.89 7.48 -45.59
CA ALA A 1 -16.74 8.41 -45.64
C ALA A 1 -15.51 7.66 -45.14
N PRO A 2 -14.38 7.65 -45.87
CA PRO A 2 -13.18 6.97 -45.40
C PRO A 2 -12.62 7.73 -44.19
N TYR A 3 -12.33 6.99 -43.12
CA TYR A 3 -11.70 7.49 -41.91
C TYR A 3 -10.35 8.12 -42.27
N VAL A 4 -10.30 9.46 -42.35
CA VAL A 4 -9.03 10.18 -42.48
C VAL A 4 -8.28 9.95 -41.18
N ARG A 5 -7.29 9.05 -41.20
CA ARG A 5 -6.29 8.96 -40.12
C ARG A 5 -5.63 10.33 -40.03
N GLN A 6 -6.03 11.15 -39.06
CA GLN A 6 -5.27 12.33 -38.68
C GLN A 6 -3.83 11.88 -38.43
N LYS A 7 -2.90 12.33 -39.28
CA LYS A 7 -1.47 12.14 -39.04
C LYS A 7 -1.17 12.85 -37.72
N LYS A 8 -0.87 12.08 -36.66
CA LYS A 8 -0.43 12.64 -35.38
C LYS A 8 0.82 13.49 -35.67
N ASP A 9 0.81 14.73 -35.20
CA ASP A 9 1.97 15.62 -35.31
C ASP A 9 3.21 14.91 -34.72
N PRO A 10 4.26 14.68 -35.54
CA PRO A 10 5.47 14.00 -35.09
C PRO A 10 6.28 14.81 -34.06
N TYR A 11 5.91 16.07 -33.79
CA TYR A 11 6.60 16.93 -32.84
C TYR A 11 5.71 17.29 -31.65
N PHE A 12 6.32 17.54 -30.49
CA PHE A 12 5.71 18.30 -29.40
C PHE A 12 5.74 19.81 -29.75
N ALA A 13 4.98 20.62 -29.02
CA ALA A 13 4.87 22.06 -29.24
C ALA A 13 6.21 22.81 -29.12
N ASP A 14 7.20 22.21 -28.46
CA ASP A 14 8.57 22.72 -28.28
C ASP A 14 9.54 22.25 -29.39
N GLY A 15 9.05 21.60 -30.44
CA GLY A 15 9.84 21.13 -31.58
C GLY A 15 10.57 19.80 -31.34
N GLN A 16 10.37 19.13 -30.20
CA GLN A 16 11.00 17.83 -29.94
C GLN A 16 10.22 16.69 -30.61
N ARG A 17 10.95 15.75 -31.25
CA ARG A 17 10.34 14.63 -31.98
C ARG A 17 9.81 13.56 -31.04
N LYS A 18 8.63 13.04 -31.38
CA LYS A 18 7.93 11.94 -30.71
C LYS A 18 8.33 10.59 -31.32
N LYS A 19 8.40 9.56 -30.48
CA LYS A 19 8.60 8.15 -30.86
C LYS A 19 7.53 7.26 -30.22
N ASP A 20 7.04 6.32 -31.01
CA ASP A 20 6.27 5.17 -30.52
C ASP A 20 7.27 4.14 -29.99
N TRP A 21 7.35 3.99 -28.67
CA TRP A 21 8.25 3.05 -28.02
C TRP A 21 7.64 1.66 -27.80
N HIS A 22 6.38 1.43 -28.23
CA HIS A 22 5.77 0.11 -28.10
C HIS A 22 6.43 -0.88 -29.06
N ASN A 23 7.11 -1.91 -28.52
CA ASN A 23 7.63 -3.02 -29.31
C ASN A 23 6.49 -3.98 -29.69
N LYS A 24 5.80 -3.66 -30.80
CA LYS A 24 4.60 -4.39 -31.27
C LYS A 24 4.87 -5.87 -31.54
N GLU A 25 6.07 -6.20 -31.99
CA GLU A 25 6.45 -7.59 -32.27
C GLU A 25 6.69 -8.39 -30.97
N ALA A 26 7.30 -7.78 -29.95
CA ALA A 26 7.40 -8.41 -28.63
C ALA A 26 6.01 -8.61 -28.00
N ILE A 27 5.12 -7.61 -28.12
CA ILE A 27 3.74 -7.72 -27.63
C ILE A 27 3.00 -8.87 -28.31
N ARG A 28 3.13 -9.00 -29.65
CA ARG A 28 2.53 -10.10 -30.41
C ARG A 28 3.06 -11.46 -29.94
N ARG A 29 4.38 -11.62 -29.83
CA ARG A 29 4.99 -12.86 -29.33
C ARG A 29 4.56 -13.19 -27.90
N ASP A 30 4.53 -12.21 -27.01
CA ASP A 30 4.08 -12.43 -25.63
C ASP A 30 2.59 -12.79 -25.57
N SER A 31 1.75 -12.27 -26.46
CA SER A 31 0.32 -12.64 -26.54
C SER A 31 0.09 -14.08 -27.02
N GLU A 32 1.03 -14.63 -27.78
CA GLU A 32 1.00 -16.01 -28.29
C GLU A 32 1.62 -17.03 -27.32
N ARG A 33 2.27 -16.57 -26.23
CA ARG A 33 2.86 -17.47 -25.22
C ARG A 33 1.78 -18.24 -24.46
N VAL A 34 2.07 -19.53 -24.26
CA VAL A 34 1.23 -20.49 -23.53
C VAL A 34 2.06 -21.24 -22.50
N GLY A 35 1.43 -21.60 -21.38
CA GLY A 35 2.11 -22.25 -20.26
C GLY A 35 1.54 -21.80 -18.91
N ASN A 36 2.00 -22.44 -17.83
CA ASN A 36 1.58 -22.07 -16.48
C ASN A 36 2.09 -20.67 -16.13
N GLY A 37 1.18 -19.82 -15.62
CA GLY A 37 1.49 -18.44 -15.25
C GLY A 37 1.61 -17.45 -16.41
N GLU A 38 1.53 -17.91 -17.67
CA GLU A 38 1.52 -17.02 -18.85
C GLU A 38 0.25 -16.15 -18.86
N GLN A 39 0.37 -14.97 -19.46
CA GLN A 39 -0.65 -13.91 -19.43
C GLN A 39 -1.00 -13.48 -17.99
N GLY A 40 -0.09 -13.68 -17.04
CA GLY A 40 -0.28 -13.43 -15.61
C GLY A 40 -1.42 -14.21 -14.95
N LYS A 41 -1.88 -15.32 -15.57
CA LYS A 41 -2.93 -16.14 -14.99
C LYS A 41 -2.45 -16.82 -13.70
N PRO A 42 -3.33 -17.05 -12.71
CA PRO A 42 -3.02 -17.87 -11.54
C PRO A 42 -2.44 -19.23 -11.93
N TYR A 43 -1.38 -19.65 -11.25
CA TYR A 43 -0.84 -21.00 -11.40
C TYR A 43 -1.87 -22.02 -10.88
N PRO A 44 -2.10 -23.14 -11.61
CA PRO A 44 -3.02 -24.19 -11.16
C PRO A 44 -2.41 -24.98 -10.00
N MET A 45 -2.56 -24.47 -8.78
CA MET A 45 -1.98 -25.08 -7.57
C MET A 45 -2.61 -26.44 -7.26
N THR A 46 -1.75 -27.40 -6.90
CA THR A 46 -2.11 -28.69 -6.33
C THR A 46 -1.69 -28.76 -4.85
N ASP A 47 -2.02 -29.85 -4.15
CA ASP A 47 -1.60 -30.02 -2.74
C ASP A 47 -0.08 -29.99 -2.56
N ALA A 48 0.70 -30.31 -3.61
CA ALA A 48 2.16 -30.24 -3.57
C ALA A 48 2.69 -28.81 -3.41
N GLU A 49 1.97 -27.80 -3.93
CA GLU A 49 2.33 -26.39 -3.79
C GLU A 49 1.75 -25.74 -2.54
N ARG A 50 0.76 -26.37 -1.90
CA ARG A 50 0.03 -25.81 -0.73
C ARG A 50 0.70 -26.12 0.61
N VAL A 51 2.00 -26.39 0.60
CA VAL A 51 2.78 -26.72 1.80
C VAL A 51 3.42 -25.47 2.40
N ASP A 52 3.41 -25.34 3.72
CA ASP A 52 4.01 -24.19 4.42
C ASP A 52 5.51 -24.00 4.09
N GLN A 53 6.20 -25.11 3.79
CA GLN A 53 7.62 -25.10 3.41
C GLN A 53 7.87 -24.22 2.17
N ALA A 54 6.92 -24.11 1.24
CA ALA A 54 7.04 -23.30 0.04
C ALA A 54 7.18 -21.79 0.34
N TYR A 55 6.77 -21.36 1.53
CA TYR A 55 6.79 -19.96 1.95
C TYR A 55 7.96 -19.61 2.86
N ARG A 56 8.53 -20.59 3.58
CA ARG A 56 9.48 -20.35 4.69
C ARG A 56 10.67 -19.47 4.32
N GLU A 57 11.15 -19.57 3.09
CA GLU A 57 12.37 -18.88 2.67
C GLU A 57 12.12 -17.44 2.23
N ASN A 58 10.94 -17.17 1.66
CA ASN A 58 10.68 -15.92 0.94
C ASN A 58 9.39 -15.21 1.39
N GLY A 59 8.55 -15.81 2.23
CA GLY A 59 7.23 -15.28 2.56
C GLY A 59 6.25 -15.31 1.38
N PHE A 60 6.61 -15.97 0.28
CA PHE A 60 5.77 -16.25 -0.90
C PHE A 60 6.12 -17.64 -1.44
N ASN A 61 5.24 -18.21 -2.25
CA ASN A 61 5.33 -19.60 -2.71
C ASN A 61 6.46 -19.80 -3.75
N ILE A 62 7.64 -20.21 -3.30
CA ILE A 62 8.79 -20.42 -4.19
C ILE A 62 8.59 -21.62 -5.13
N PHE A 63 7.80 -22.63 -4.72
CA PHE A 63 7.52 -23.81 -5.55
C PHE A 63 6.70 -23.45 -6.78
N VAL A 64 5.72 -22.56 -6.62
CA VAL A 64 4.97 -22.00 -7.75
C VAL A 64 5.88 -21.16 -8.64
N SER A 65 6.70 -20.28 -8.03
CA SER A 65 7.64 -19.44 -8.80
C SER A 65 8.58 -20.29 -9.67
N ASP A 66 9.17 -21.35 -9.13
CA ASP A 66 10.10 -22.21 -9.87
C ASP A 66 9.46 -22.92 -11.07
N LYS A 67 8.14 -23.10 -11.06
CA LYS A 67 7.39 -23.73 -12.17
C LYS A 67 6.87 -22.74 -13.21
N ILE A 68 6.97 -21.44 -12.95
CA ILE A 68 6.59 -20.39 -13.89
C ILE A 68 7.83 -19.95 -14.68
N SER A 69 7.68 -19.78 -15.99
CA SER A 69 8.74 -19.31 -16.89
C SER A 69 9.33 -17.97 -16.45
N LEU A 70 10.67 -17.87 -16.36
CA LEU A 70 11.38 -16.61 -16.07
C LEU A 70 11.04 -15.47 -17.07
N ASN A 71 10.53 -15.84 -18.25
CA ASN A 71 10.13 -14.95 -19.33
C ASN A 71 8.62 -14.94 -19.55
N ARG A 72 7.81 -15.26 -18.53
CA ARG A 72 6.35 -15.29 -18.68
C ARG A 72 5.79 -13.98 -19.21
N SER A 73 4.74 -14.05 -20.01
CA SER A 73 3.94 -12.89 -20.41
C SER A 73 3.01 -12.43 -19.30
N LEU A 74 2.65 -11.16 -19.34
CA LEU A 74 1.78 -10.48 -18.40
C LEU A 74 0.58 -9.88 -19.14
N PRO A 75 -0.57 -9.69 -18.47
CA PRO A 75 -1.70 -9.02 -19.07
C PRO A 75 -1.39 -7.52 -19.21
N ASP A 76 -1.76 -6.92 -20.35
CA ASP A 76 -1.70 -5.47 -20.54
C ASP A 76 -2.97 -4.83 -19.95
N ILE A 77 -2.92 -4.57 -18.65
CA ILE A 77 -4.00 -3.93 -17.87
C ILE A 77 -3.89 -2.39 -17.82
N ARG A 78 -3.04 -1.79 -18.66
CA ARG A 78 -2.93 -0.32 -18.72
C ARG A 78 -4.23 0.29 -19.23
N HIS A 79 -4.44 1.56 -18.90
CA HIS A 79 -5.54 2.32 -19.48
C HIS A 79 -5.45 2.31 -21.02
N PRO A 80 -6.58 2.17 -21.76
CA PRO A 80 -6.57 2.05 -23.22
C PRO A 80 -5.79 3.16 -23.95
N ASN A 81 -5.79 4.38 -23.39
CA ASN A 81 -5.06 5.51 -23.96
C ASN A 81 -3.53 5.32 -23.95
N CYS A 82 -2.98 4.53 -23.04
CA CYS A 82 -1.53 4.29 -22.94
C CYS A 82 -0.94 3.62 -24.19
N LYS A 83 -1.73 2.82 -24.90
CA LYS A 83 -1.33 2.20 -26.18
C LYS A 83 -1.11 3.22 -27.29
N ASN A 84 -1.64 4.43 -27.12
CA ASN A 84 -1.61 5.50 -28.11
C ASN A 84 -0.68 6.67 -27.71
N LYS A 85 -0.11 6.65 -26.50
CA LYS A 85 0.84 7.67 -26.01
C LYS A 85 2.17 7.53 -26.76
N LEU A 86 2.75 8.67 -27.09
CA LEU A 86 4.07 8.80 -27.68
C LEU A 86 4.94 9.62 -26.72
N TYR A 87 6.22 9.31 -26.68
CA TYR A 87 7.19 9.94 -25.79
C TYR A 87 8.31 10.57 -26.61
N LEU A 88 9.20 11.31 -25.96
CA LEU A 88 10.39 11.85 -26.62
C LEU A 88 11.20 10.75 -27.31
N GLU A 89 11.68 11.05 -28.51
CA GLU A 89 12.59 10.16 -29.25
C GLU A 89 13.95 10.04 -28.55
N LYS A 90 14.43 11.14 -27.94
CA LYS A 90 15.65 11.17 -27.14
C LYS A 90 15.28 11.26 -25.67
N LEU A 91 15.58 10.19 -24.93
CA LEU A 91 15.35 10.09 -23.50
C LEU A 91 16.69 9.94 -22.77
N PRO A 92 16.80 10.40 -21.51
CA PRO A 92 17.96 10.09 -20.68
C PRO A 92 18.04 8.58 -20.44
N ASN A 93 19.25 8.03 -20.34
CA ASN A 93 19.42 6.62 -19.98
C ASN A 93 19.25 6.42 -18.45
N THR A 94 19.10 5.18 -18.01
CA THR A 94 18.96 4.85 -16.58
C THR A 94 19.84 3.70 -16.12
N SER A 95 20.35 3.81 -14.89
CA SER A 95 20.86 2.66 -14.13
C SER A 95 19.71 2.06 -13.30
N VAL A 96 19.36 0.81 -13.57
CA VAL A 96 18.33 0.07 -12.80
C VAL A 96 19.00 -0.63 -11.62
N ILE A 97 18.68 -0.23 -10.40
CA ILE A 97 19.25 -0.78 -9.17
C ILE A 97 18.24 -1.70 -8.49
N ILE A 98 18.68 -2.93 -8.21
CA ILE A 98 17.88 -3.97 -7.58
C ILE A 98 18.59 -4.44 -6.30
N PRO A 99 18.22 -3.92 -5.11
CA PRO A 99 18.71 -4.46 -3.85
C PRO A 99 18.08 -5.82 -3.57
N PHE A 100 18.86 -6.76 -3.03
CA PHE A 100 18.34 -8.05 -2.60
C PHE A 100 19.08 -8.58 -1.37
N HIS A 101 18.37 -9.32 -0.54
CA HIS A 101 18.91 -10.07 0.59
C HIS A 101 18.21 -11.41 0.66
N ASN A 102 18.94 -12.51 0.45
CA ASN A 102 18.41 -13.87 0.56
C ASN A 102 17.15 -14.13 -0.29
N GLU A 103 17.03 -13.44 -1.43
CA GLU A 103 15.89 -13.58 -2.32
C GLU A 103 15.89 -14.91 -3.09
N GLY A 104 14.71 -15.46 -3.34
CA GLY A 104 14.53 -16.66 -4.17
C GLY A 104 15.15 -16.53 -5.56
N TRP A 105 15.73 -17.64 -6.05
CA TRP A 105 16.42 -17.70 -7.33
C TRP A 105 15.51 -17.34 -8.51
N SER A 106 14.35 -17.98 -8.62
CA SER A 106 13.44 -17.77 -9.74
C SER A 106 12.81 -16.39 -9.75
N SER A 107 12.42 -15.86 -8.59
CA SER A 107 11.89 -14.49 -8.46
C SER A 107 12.91 -13.43 -8.86
N LEU A 108 14.15 -13.52 -8.34
CA LEU A 108 15.21 -12.56 -8.68
C LEU A 108 15.52 -12.57 -10.18
N LEU A 109 15.71 -13.75 -10.77
CA LEU A 109 15.98 -13.88 -12.19
C LEU A 109 14.81 -13.33 -13.04
N ARG A 110 13.57 -13.63 -12.66
CA ARG A 110 12.39 -13.14 -13.39
C ARG A 110 12.29 -11.61 -13.38
N THR A 111 12.68 -10.97 -12.28
CA THR A 111 12.82 -9.50 -12.24
C THR A 111 13.83 -9.02 -13.27
N VAL A 112 15.05 -9.56 -13.28
CA VAL A 112 16.10 -9.17 -14.23
C VAL A 112 15.66 -9.42 -15.67
N HIS A 113 15.09 -10.59 -15.97
CA HIS A 113 14.57 -10.93 -17.30
C HIS A 113 13.44 -9.99 -17.74
N SER A 114 12.53 -9.60 -16.83
CA SER A 114 11.47 -8.64 -17.17
C SER A 114 12.06 -7.28 -17.59
N VAL A 115 13.12 -6.81 -16.91
CA VAL A 115 13.81 -5.56 -17.25
C VAL A 115 14.54 -5.70 -18.57
N LEU A 116 15.31 -6.78 -18.77
CA LEU A 116 16.07 -7.02 -20.01
C LEU A 116 15.16 -7.13 -21.24
N ASN A 117 14.02 -7.80 -21.11
CA ASN A 117 13.14 -8.10 -22.24
C ASN A 117 12.15 -6.97 -22.56
N ARG A 118 11.80 -6.11 -21.58
CA ARG A 118 10.75 -5.10 -21.72
C ARG A 118 11.22 -3.66 -21.61
N SER A 119 12.51 -3.44 -21.40
CA SER A 119 13.15 -2.13 -21.49
C SER A 119 13.86 -1.97 -22.84
N PRO A 120 13.72 -0.84 -23.54
CA PRO A 120 14.55 -0.56 -24.70
C PRO A 120 16.03 -0.55 -24.29
N PRO A 121 16.90 -1.37 -24.91
CA PRO A 121 18.28 -1.54 -24.45
C PRO A 121 19.09 -0.24 -24.54
N GLU A 122 18.78 0.62 -25.51
CA GLU A 122 19.38 1.96 -25.66
C GLU A 122 19.07 2.93 -24.50
N LEU A 123 18.06 2.65 -23.68
CA LEU A 123 17.69 3.45 -22.50
C LEU A 123 18.26 2.89 -21.20
N VAL A 124 18.80 1.67 -21.21
CA VAL A 124 19.36 1.01 -20.01
C VAL A 124 20.88 1.14 -20.06
N ALA A 125 21.43 1.98 -19.19
CA ALA A 125 22.88 2.13 -19.06
C ALA A 125 23.49 0.87 -18.41
N GLU A 126 22.86 0.37 -17.34
CA GLU A 126 23.26 -0.82 -16.61
C GLU A 126 22.12 -1.31 -15.70
N ILE A 127 22.18 -2.58 -15.29
CA ILE A 127 21.36 -3.18 -14.26
C ILE A 127 22.30 -3.60 -13.13
N VAL A 128 22.18 -2.97 -11.96
CA VAL A 128 23.04 -3.22 -10.81
C VAL A 128 22.28 -4.01 -9.76
N LEU A 129 22.61 -5.29 -9.62
CA LEU A 129 22.12 -6.15 -8.54
C LEU A 129 22.98 -5.91 -7.31
N VAL A 130 22.38 -5.46 -6.21
CA VAL A 130 23.12 -5.15 -4.98
C VAL A 130 22.79 -6.17 -3.90
N ASP A 131 23.72 -7.09 -3.65
CA ASP A 131 23.65 -8.13 -2.62
C ASP A 131 23.91 -7.52 -1.24
N ASP A 132 22.87 -7.42 -0.42
CA ASP A 132 22.93 -7.02 0.98
C ASP A 132 23.31 -8.20 1.88
N PHE A 133 24.53 -8.70 1.71
CA PHE A 133 25.11 -9.73 2.57
C PHE A 133 24.26 -11.01 2.69
N SER A 134 23.79 -11.52 1.54
CA SER A 134 23.05 -12.79 1.49
C SER A 134 23.92 -13.96 1.95
N ASP A 135 23.31 -14.97 2.57
CA ASP A 135 23.95 -16.22 2.98
C ASP A 135 23.47 -17.43 2.15
N ARG A 136 22.51 -17.26 1.24
CA ARG A 136 22.07 -18.33 0.33
C ARG A 136 23.11 -18.63 -0.74
N GLU A 137 23.53 -19.90 -0.82
CA GLU A 137 24.55 -20.39 -1.77
C GLU A 137 24.23 -20.07 -3.24
N HIS A 138 22.96 -20.17 -3.65
CA HIS A 138 22.58 -19.88 -5.03
C HIS A 138 22.77 -18.40 -5.41
N LEU A 139 22.92 -17.49 -4.45
CA LEU A 139 23.18 -16.06 -4.70
C LEU A 139 24.68 -15.73 -4.81
N LYS A 140 25.56 -16.72 -4.68
CA LYS A 140 27.01 -16.56 -4.78
C LYS A 140 27.51 -16.88 -6.19
N LYS A 141 28.37 -17.88 -6.34
CA LYS A 141 29.01 -18.24 -7.59
C LYS A 141 28.01 -18.56 -8.71
N ARG A 142 26.94 -19.27 -8.38
CA ARG A 142 25.87 -19.62 -9.34
C ARG A 142 25.21 -18.37 -9.95
N LEU A 143 24.95 -17.33 -9.15
CA LEU A 143 24.36 -16.09 -9.63
C LEU A 143 25.36 -15.31 -10.51
N GLU A 144 26.64 -15.29 -10.13
CA GLU A 144 27.70 -14.66 -10.93
C GLU A 144 27.83 -15.30 -12.31
N ASP A 145 27.90 -16.64 -12.37
CA ASP A 145 28.03 -17.38 -13.62
C ASP A 145 26.79 -17.22 -14.51
N TYR A 146 25.60 -17.11 -13.91
CA TYR A 146 24.37 -16.84 -14.65
C TYR A 146 24.34 -15.42 -15.21
N MET A 147 24.64 -14.42 -14.38
CA MET A 147 24.55 -13.01 -14.78
C MET A 147 25.68 -12.57 -15.71
N ALA A 148 26.83 -13.26 -15.72
CA ALA A 148 27.92 -13.01 -16.67
C ALA A 148 27.51 -13.17 -18.15
N GLN A 149 26.40 -13.85 -18.43
CA GLN A 149 25.85 -14.00 -19.78
C GLN A 149 25.15 -12.72 -20.28
N PHE A 150 24.88 -11.75 -19.40
CA PHE A 150 24.16 -10.52 -19.71
C PHE A 150 25.07 -9.31 -19.46
N PRO A 151 25.71 -8.75 -20.50
CA PRO A 151 26.73 -7.70 -20.34
C PRO A 151 26.25 -6.41 -19.64
N SER A 152 24.95 -6.12 -19.72
CA SER A 152 24.35 -4.96 -19.03
C SER A 152 24.10 -5.20 -17.54
N VAL A 153 24.25 -6.45 -17.05
CA VAL A 153 24.00 -6.81 -15.64
C VAL A 153 25.31 -6.88 -14.88
N ARG A 154 25.34 -6.22 -13.72
CA ARG A 154 26.48 -6.19 -12.81
C ARG A 154 26.02 -6.52 -11.39
N ILE A 155 26.81 -7.33 -10.69
CA ILE A 155 26.59 -7.63 -9.27
C ILE A 155 27.53 -6.80 -8.41
N LEU A 156 27.00 -6.17 -7.38
CA LEU A 156 27.72 -5.46 -6.33
C LEU A 156 27.35 -6.08 -4.98
N ARG A 157 28.33 -6.34 -4.10
CA ARG A 157 28.08 -6.99 -2.81
C ARG A 157 28.53 -6.10 -1.65
N THR A 158 27.70 -6.03 -0.61
CA THR A 158 28.08 -5.40 0.66
C THR A 158 29.01 -6.32 1.45
N LYS A 159 29.80 -5.74 2.36
CA LYS A 159 30.73 -6.49 3.24
C LYS A 159 30.07 -7.02 4.52
N LYS A 160 28.89 -6.49 4.85
CA LYS A 160 28.08 -6.80 6.03
C LYS A 160 26.62 -6.47 5.72
N ARG A 161 25.68 -6.91 6.56
CA ARG A 161 24.28 -6.54 6.42
C ARG A 161 24.09 -5.04 6.65
N GLU A 162 23.78 -4.31 5.58
CA GLU A 162 23.56 -2.87 5.60
C GLU A 162 22.09 -2.51 5.75
N GLY A 163 21.18 -3.34 5.22
CA GLY A 163 19.75 -3.05 5.15
C GLY A 163 19.35 -2.42 3.82
N LEU A 164 18.06 -2.48 3.49
CA LEU A 164 17.52 -2.08 2.18
C LEU A 164 17.93 -0.64 1.80
N ILE A 165 17.84 0.30 2.75
CA ILE A 165 18.10 1.72 2.52
C ILE A 165 19.56 1.95 2.10
N ARG A 166 20.50 1.45 2.89
CA ARG A 166 21.94 1.62 2.63
C ARG A 166 22.41 0.81 1.43
N THR A 167 21.79 -0.33 1.15
CA THR A 167 22.03 -1.12 -0.06
C THR A 167 21.58 -0.36 -1.32
N ARG A 168 20.43 0.32 -1.28
CA ARG A 168 20.02 1.24 -2.36
C ARG A 168 20.99 2.41 -2.53
N MET A 169 21.47 3.00 -1.44
CA MET A 169 22.47 4.07 -1.47
C MET A 169 23.79 3.61 -2.11
N LEU A 170 24.25 2.40 -1.81
CA LEU A 170 25.43 1.81 -2.42
C LEU A 170 25.23 1.66 -3.95
N GLY A 171 24.09 1.11 -4.38
CA GLY A 171 23.74 1.05 -5.80
C GLY A 171 23.74 2.43 -6.46
N ALA A 172 23.11 3.42 -5.83
CA ALA A 172 23.02 4.78 -6.34
C ALA A 172 24.41 5.46 -6.46
N SER A 173 25.34 5.12 -5.56
CA SER A 173 26.68 5.73 -5.55
C SER A 173 27.56 5.26 -6.70
N VAL A 174 27.25 4.11 -7.30
CA VAL A 174 28.00 3.54 -8.42
C VAL A 174 27.29 3.68 -9.76
N ALA A 175 26.05 4.20 -9.76
CA ALA A 175 25.22 4.34 -10.95
C ALA A 175 25.82 5.34 -11.95
N ILE A 176 25.91 4.92 -13.21
CA ILE A 176 26.45 5.75 -14.30
C ILE A 176 25.38 6.46 -15.13
N GLY A 177 24.13 5.98 -15.08
CA GLY A 177 23.02 6.52 -15.87
C GLY A 177 22.61 7.93 -15.45
N ASP A 178 21.93 8.64 -16.34
CA ASP A 178 21.38 9.98 -16.05
C ASP A 178 20.29 9.92 -14.98
N VAL A 179 19.46 8.87 -15.03
CA VAL A 179 18.38 8.58 -14.09
C VAL A 179 18.71 7.31 -13.28
N ILE A 180 18.41 7.32 -11.99
CA ILE A 180 18.38 6.11 -11.16
C ILE A 180 16.96 5.55 -11.16
N THR A 181 16.80 4.26 -11.47
CA THR A 181 15.53 3.54 -11.30
C THR A 181 15.71 2.44 -10.27
N PHE A 182 14.95 2.49 -9.18
CA PHE A 182 14.93 1.42 -8.18
C PHE A 182 13.80 0.44 -8.45
N LEU A 183 14.11 -0.85 -8.35
CA LEU A 183 13.13 -1.93 -8.32
C LEU A 183 13.45 -2.90 -7.19
N ASP A 184 12.43 -3.49 -6.56
CA ASP A 184 12.64 -4.61 -5.65
C ASP A 184 12.95 -5.91 -6.42
N SER A 185 13.54 -6.89 -5.75
CA SER A 185 14.08 -8.12 -6.34
C SER A 185 13.04 -9.21 -6.65
N HIS A 186 11.76 -8.88 -6.53
CA HIS A 186 10.61 -9.75 -6.78
C HIS A 186 9.53 -8.96 -7.52
N CYS A 187 9.95 -8.27 -8.57
CA CYS A 187 9.11 -7.48 -9.46
C CYS A 187 9.06 -8.06 -10.88
N GLU A 188 8.04 -7.68 -11.64
CA GLU A 188 7.96 -7.97 -13.07
C GLU A 188 7.48 -6.73 -13.83
N ALA A 189 8.38 -6.11 -14.59
CA ALA A 189 8.06 -4.96 -15.41
C ALA A 189 7.07 -5.34 -16.52
N ASN A 190 6.04 -4.51 -16.74
CA ASN A 190 5.05 -4.73 -17.78
C ASN A 190 5.45 -4.05 -19.11
N VAL A 191 4.65 -4.23 -20.15
CA VAL A 191 4.91 -3.72 -21.51
C VAL A 191 5.12 -2.19 -21.51
N ASN A 192 6.22 -1.75 -22.16
CA ASN A 192 6.55 -0.34 -22.39
C ASN A 192 6.55 0.52 -21.10
N TRP A 193 7.02 -0.05 -19.99
CA TRP A 193 7.00 0.61 -18.68
C TRP A 193 8.02 1.75 -18.55
N LEU A 194 9.21 1.63 -19.13
CA LEU A 194 10.33 2.52 -18.86
C LEU A 194 10.22 3.90 -19.56
N PRO A 195 9.90 4.00 -20.86
CA PRO A 195 9.81 5.29 -21.56
C PRO A 195 8.89 6.34 -20.91
N PRO A 196 7.67 6.02 -20.42
CA PRO A 196 6.84 7.02 -19.74
C PRO A 196 7.46 7.59 -18.46
N LEU A 197 8.27 6.81 -17.73
CA LEU A 197 8.98 7.29 -16.53
C LEU A 197 10.07 8.29 -16.93
N LEU A 198 10.92 7.90 -17.89
CA LEU A 198 12.04 8.71 -18.36
C LEU A 198 11.60 10.00 -19.05
N ASP A 199 10.53 9.95 -19.85
CA ASP A 199 9.95 11.13 -20.52
C ASP A 199 9.53 12.18 -19.50
N ARG A 200 8.95 11.73 -18.39
CA ARG A 200 8.45 12.65 -17.37
C ARG A 200 9.58 13.34 -16.62
N ILE A 201 10.67 12.63 -16.31
CA ILE A 201 11.87 13.21 -15.73
C ILE A 201 12.60 14.12 -16.73
N ALA A 202 12.63 13.76 -18.01
CA ALA A 202 13.25 14.59 -19.05
C ALA A 202 12.59 15.97 -19.16
N ARG A 203 11.27 16.06 -18.92
CA ARG A 203 10.52 17.32 -18.89
C ARG A 203 10.73 18.10 -17.59
N ASN A 204 10.91 17.40 -16.47
CA ASN A 204 11.18 18.02 -15.18
C ASN A 204 12.13 17.16 -14.35
N ARG A 205 13.40 17.56 -14.33
CA ARG A 205 14.49 16.87 -13.64
C ARG A 205 14.22 16.67 -12.14
N LYS A 206 13.46 17.58 -11.51
CA LYS A 206 13.15 17.53 -10.07
C LYS A 206 11.87 16.74 -9.74
N THR A 207 11.30 16.04 -10.70
CA THR A 207 10.18 15.12 -10.47
C THR A 207 10.71 13.72 -10.21
N ILE A 208 10.30 13.12 -9.09
CA ILE A 208 10.39 11.68 -8.89
C ILE A 208 9.13 11.04 -9.44
N VAL A 209 9.27 9.93 -10.16
CA VAL A 209 8.15 9.24 -10.80
C VAL A 209 8.04 7.80 -10.32
N CYS A 210 6.83 7.35 -10.05
CA CYS A 210 6.54 5.97 -9.67
C CYS A 210 5.66 5.30 -10.73
N PRO A 211 5.92 4.03 -11.10
CA PRO A 211 4.96 3.25 -11.87
C PRO A 211 3.76 2.88 -11.00
N MET A 212 2.66 2.47 -11.62
CA MET A 212 1.64 1.71 -10.91
C MET A 212 2.27 0.40 -10.41
N ILE A 213 2.03 0.09 -9.15
CA ILE A 213 2.53 -1.14 -8.53
C ILE A 213 1.41 -2.17 -8.53
N ASP A 214 1.52 -3.15 -9.41
CA ASP A 214 0.58 -4.25 -9.52
C ASP A 214 0.90 -5.35 -8.51
N VAL A 215 -0.10 -6.14 -8.16
CA VAL A 215 0.04 -7.30 -7.27
C VAL A 215 0.44 -8.50 -8.12
N ILE A 216 1.51 -9.17 -7.68
CA ILE A 216 1.74 -10.57 -7.99
C ILE A 216 1.39 -11.35 -6.73
N ASP A 217 0.33 -12.16 -6.81
CA ASP A 217 -0.17 -12.91 -5.66
C ASP A 217 0.92 -13.84 -5.08
N HIS A 218 1.07 -13.86 -3.77
CA HIS A 218 2.13 -14.62 -3.10
C HIS A 218 1.90 -16.13 -3.09
N ASP A 219 0.69 -16.61 -3.37
CA ASP A 219 0.35 -18.03 -3.42
C ASP A 219 0.42 -18.56 -4.85
N HIS A 220 -0.37 -17.99 -5.77
CA HIS A 220 -0.54 -18.51 -7.12
C HIS A 220 0.08 -17.63 -8.21
N PHE A 221 0.76 -16.53 -7.86
CA PHE A 221 1.48 -15.65 -8.80
C PHE A 221 0.58 -15.02 -9.90
N GLY A 222 -0.72 -14.90 -9.63
CA GLY A 222 -1.63 -14.17 -10.52
C GLY A 222 -1.24 -12.70 -10.53
N TYR A 223 -1.28 -12.07 -11.70
CA TYR A 223 -0.96 -10.65 -11.87
C TYR A 223 -2.25 -9.85 -11.97
N GLU A 224 -2.44 -8.89 -11.07
CA GLU A 224 -3.61 -8.02 -11.03
C GLU A 224 -3.27 -6.63 -10.49
N THR A 225 -4.14 -5.65 -10.73
CA THR A 225 -3.98 -4.32 -10.11
C THR A 225 -4.35 -4.37 -8.63
N GLN A 226 -3.75 -3.49 -7.83
CA GLN A 226 -4.22 -3.25 -6.47
C GLN A 226 -5.68 -2.75 -6.47
N ALA A 227 -6.44 -3.07 -5.42
CA ALA A 227 -7.79 -2.55 -5.25
C ALA A 227 -7.82 -1.02 -5.41
N GLY A 228 -8.75 -0.52 -6.22
CA GLY A 228 -8.88 0.91 -6.54
C GLY A 228 -7.89 1.45 -7.60
N ASP A 229 -7.00 0.62 -8.14
CA ASP A 229 -6.04 0.96 -9.21
C ASP A 229 -5.25 2.26 -8.93
N ALA A 230 -5.46 3.31 -9.73
CA ALA A 230 -4.84 4.61 -9.54
C ALA A 230 -5.35 5.31 -8.27
N MET A 231 -4.52 5.32 -7.22
CA MET A 231 -4.80 5.95 -5.93
C MET A 231 -3.58 6.77 -5.49
N ARG A 232 -3.80 7.77 -4.62
CA ARG A 232 -2.73 8.58 -4.02
C ARG A 232 -2.15 7.88 -2.81
N GLY A 233 -0.83 7.88 -2.67
CA GLY A 233 -0.18 7.38 -1.47
C GLY A 233 -0.27 8.38 -0.30
N ALA A 234 -0.50 7.84 0.90
CA ALA A 234 -0.74 8.57 2.13
C ALA A 234 -0.23 7.75 3.34
N PHE A 235 -0.58 8.18 4.55
CA PHE A 235 -0.30 7.44 5.78
C PHE A 235 -1.36 7.67 6.85
N ASP A 236 -1.43 6.75 7.82
CA ASP A 236 -2.06 7.02 9.11
C ASP A 236 -1.03 7.58 10.11
N TRP A 237 -1.50 8.11 11.24
CA TRP A 237 -0.62 8.71 12.26
C TRP A 237 0.16 7.68 13.11
N GLU A 238 0.11 6.40 12.75
CA GLU A 238 1.08 5.39 13.19
C GLU A 238 2.18 5.15 12.14
N MET A 239 2.16 5.93 11.05
CA MET A 239 3.07 5.84 9.90
C MET A 239 2.99 4.51 9.15
N TYR A 240 1.79 3.91 9.08
CA TYR A 240 1.51 2.87 8.09
C TYR A 240 1.15 3.52 6.76
N TYR A 241 1.73 3.01 5.67
CA TYR A 241 1.41 3.47 4.33
C TYR A 241 -0.06 3.16 4.00
N LYS A 242 -0.73 4.12 3.37
CA LYS A 242 -2.12 4.03 2.95
C LYS A 242 -2.25 4.46 1.50
N ARG A 243 -3.32 3.99 0.84
CA ARG A 243 -3.77 4.48 -0.46
C ARG A 243 -5.13 5.12 -0.26
N ILE A 244 -5.30 6.34 -0.74
CA ILE A 244 -6.56 7.10 -0.70
C ILE A 244 -7.02 7.46 -2.12
N PRO A 245 -8.34 7.51 -2.38
CA PRO A 245 -8.84 7.79 -3.72
C PRO A 245 -8.42 9.19 -4.18
N ILE A 246 -8.22 9.36 -5.49
CA ILE A 246 -7.92 10.67 -6.08
C ILE A 246 -9.16 11.56 -5.94
N PRO A 247 -9.08 12.70 -5.20
CA PRO A 247 -10.20 13.64 -5.10
C PRO A 247 -10.67 14.09 -6.48
N PRO A 248 -11.99 14.27 -6.72
CA PRO A 248 -12.52 14.65 -8.03
C PRO A 248 -11.85 15.90 -8.63
N GLU A 249 -11.52 16.88 -7.80
CA GLU A 249 -10.83 18.12 -8.20
C GLU A 249 -9.37 17.92 -8.67
N LEU A 250 -8.74 16.79 -8.33
CA LEU A 250 -7.38 16.44 -8.76
C LEU A 250 -7.36 15.43 -9.93
N GLN A 251 -8.52 14.87 -10.30
CA GLN A 251 -8.61 13.91 -11.41
C GLN A 251 -8.25 14.60 -12.73
N LYS A 252 -7.41 13.94 -13.52
CA LYS A 252 -6.98 14.45 -14.83
C LYS A 252 -8.06 14.19 -15.87
N PRO A 253 -8.22 15.08 -16.88
CA PRO A 253 -9.17 14.86 -17.98
C PRO A 253 -8.92 13.55 -18.73
N ASP A 254 -7.65 13.19 -18.95
CA ASP A 254 -7.25 11.86 -19.39
C ASP A 254 -6.77 11.07 -18.16
N PRO A 255 -7.48 10.01 -17.73
CA PRO A 255 -7.11 9.23 -16.55
C PRO A 255 -5.81 8.44 -16.72
N SER A 256 -5.23 8.41 -17.93
CA SER A 256 -3.90 7.83 -18.18
C SER A 256 -2.73 8.80 -17.99
N ASP A 257 -3.02 10.09 -17.75
CA ASP A 257 -1.97 11.09 -17.54
C ASP A 257 -1.36 10.99 -16.13
N PRO A 258 -0.09 11.41 -15.95
CA PRO A 258 0.54 11.49 -14.64
C PRO A 258 -0.28 12.29 -13.62
N PHE A 259 -0.35 11.78 -12.39
CA PHE A 259 -1.01 12.46 -11.27
C PHE A 259 -0.09 12.58 -10.06
N GLU A 260 -0.31 13.61 -9.24
CA GLU A 260 0.52 13.90 -8.07
C GLU A 260 0.20 12.96 -6.91
N SER A 261 1.26 12.47 -6.25
CA SER A 261 1.15 11.56 -5.11
C SER A 261 1.91 12.11 -3.91
N PRO A 262 1.27 12.30 -2.73
CA PRO A 262 1.95 12.84 -1.57
C PRO A 262 3.11 11.96 -1.08
N VAL A 263 2.92 10.64 -1.12
CA VAL A 263 3.89 9.66 -0.61
C VAL A 263 4.00 8.47 -1.56
N MET A 264 5.22 8.09 -1.93
CA MET A 264 5.44 6.86 -2.70
C MET A 264 5.33 5.60 -1.82
N ALA A 265 5.07 4.44 -2.43
CA ALA A 265 5.12 3.17 -1.70
C ALA A 265 6.54 2.82 -1.21
N GLY A 266 7.57 3.20 -1.98
CA GLY A 266 8.99 3.06 -1.63
C GLY A 266 9.78 2.17 -2.58
N GLY A 267 9.25 0.99 -2.94
CA GLY A 267 9.93 -0.06 -3.72
C GLY A 267 10.41 0.33 -5.12
N LEU A 268 9.59 1.15 -5.80
CA LEU A 268 9.58 1.26 -7.25
C LEU A 268 9.46 2.72 -7.65
N PHE A 269 10.56 3.34 -8.09
CA PHE A 269 10.56 4.73 -8.57
C PHE A 269 11.79 5.04 -9.42
N ALA A 270 11.70 6.10 -10.21
CA ALA A 270 12.81 6.67 -10.95
C ALA A 270 13.04 8.14 -10.56
N VAL A 271 14.30 8.56 -10.54
CA VAL A 271 14.73 9.90 -10.15
C VAL A 271 16.00 10.29 -10.90
N ASP A 272 16.10 11.56 -11.35
CA ASP A 272 17.36 12.08 -11.89
C ASP A 272 18.50 11.88 -10.88
N ARG A 273 19.62 11.32 -11.33
CA ARG A 273 20.72 10.92 -10.44
C ARG A 273 21.31 12.11 -9.70
N LYS A 274 21.46 13.25 -10.36
CA LYS A 274 21.98 14.47 -9.70
C LYS A 274 20.98 14.96 -8.66
N TRP A 275 19.69 14.96 -8.99
CA TRP A 275 18.63 15.38 -8.07
C TRP A 275 18.56 14.51 -6.82
N PHE A 276 18.70 13.19 -6.97
CA PHE A 276 18.77 12.26 -5.84
C PHE A 276 19.89 12.64 -4.86
N TRP A 277 21.08 12.97 -5.36
CA TRP A 277 22.21 13.37 -4.53
C TRP A 277 22.14 14.82 -4.03
N GLU A 278 21.51 15.73 -4.76
CA GLU A 278 21.17 17.08 -4.28
C GLU A 278 20.25 17.00 -3.06
N LEU A 279 19.33 16.03 -3.02
CA LEU A 279 18.49 15.73 -1.84
C LEU A 279 19.23 14.97 -0.72
N GLY A 280 20.52 14.67 -0.90
CA GLY A 280 21.33 13.89 0.03
C GLY A 280 21.04 12.38 0.02
N GLY A 281 20.29 11.88 -0.97
CA GLY A 281 19.79 10.51 -1.00
C GLY A 281 18.89 10.19 0.20
N TYR A 282 19.06 9.00 0.78
CA TYR A 282 18.42 8.60 2.03
C TYR A 282 19.27 8.91 3.26
N ASP A 283 18.63 9.11 4.41
CA ASP A 283 19.30 9.17 5.70
C ASP A 283 20.01 7.85 5.99
N ALA A 284 21.35 7.87 5.99
CA ALA A 284 22.20 6.71 6.25
C ALA A 284 22.03 6.14 7.67
N GLY A 285 21.36 6.87 8.58
CA GLY A 285 20.96 6.39 9.90
C GLY A 285 19.69 5.52 9.90
N LEU A 286 18.97 5.43 8.78
CA LEU A 286 17.86 4.49 8.63
C LEU A 286 18.39 3.06 8.50
N GLU A 287 17.86 2.19 9.34
CA GLU A 287 18.23 0.77 9.41
C GLU A 287 17.39 -0.09 8.47
N ILE A 288 17.62 -1.41 8.48
CA ILE A 288 17.03 -2.49 7.67
C ILE A 288 15.84 -2.14 6.74
N TRP A 289 14.70 -1.69 7.26
CA TRP A 289 13.49 -1.46 6.48
C TRP A 289 12.59 -0.38 7.08
N GLY A 290 11.97 0.42 6.20
CA GLY A 290 10.90 1.35 6.51
C GLY A 290 11.37 2.73 6.96
N GLY A 291 10.62 3.76 6.56
CA GLY A 291 10.90 5.18 6.85
C GLY A 291 11.42 5.92 5.62
N GLU A 292 12.20 5.27 4.76
CA GLU A 292 12.84 5.89 3.60
C GLU A 292 11.86 6.42 2.57
N GLN A 293 10.69 5.76 2.43
CA GLN A 293 9.64 6.20 1.53
C GLN A 293 9.00 7.51 1.99
N TYR A 294 8.90 7.71 3.30
CA TYR A 294 8.40 8.97 3.88
C TYR A 294 9.44 10.06 3.76
N GLU A 295 10.68 9.77 4.13
CA GLU A 295 11.79 10.71 4.07
C GLU A 295 11.94 11.31 2.66
N ILE A 296 12.04 10.48 1.63
CA ILE A 296 12.24 10.97 0.26
C ILE A 296 11.01 11.67 -0.29
N SER A 297 9.81 11.25 0.10
CA SER A 297 8.56 11.90 -0.30
C SER A 297 8.48 13.32 0.28
N PHE A 298 8.80 13.48 1.57
CA PHE A 298 8.83 14.78 2.22
C PHE A 298 9.93 15.67 1.65
N LYS A 299 11.15 15.13 1.46
CA LYS A 299 12.26 15.83 0.79
C LYS A 299 11.85 16.38 -0.56
N VAL A 300 11.29 15.55 -1.44
CA VAL A 300 11.01 15.99 -2.81
C VAL A 300 9.98 17.12 -2.84
N TRP A 301 8.92 17.04 -2.04
CA TRP A 301 7.86 18.05 -2.03
C TRP A 301 8.30 19.32 -1.33
N MET A 302 8.85 19.18 -0.13
CA MET A 302 9.22 20.34 0.71
C MET A 302 10.42 21.09 0.13
N CYS A 303 11.32 20.43 -0.60
CA CYS A 303 12.55 21.03 -1.12
C CYS A 303 12.49 21.36 -2.63
N GLY A 304 11.28 21.54 -3.19
CA GLY A 304 11.08 22.16 -4.51
C GLY A 304 11.05 21.21 -5.71
N GLY A 305 10.91 19.91 -5.48
CA GLY A 305 10.59 18.91 -6.48
C GLY A 305 9.11 18.52 -6.48
N ARG A 306 8.79 17.41 -7.16
CA ARG A 306 7.43 16.84 -7.26
C ARG A 306 7.49 15.31 -7.24
N MET A 307 6.37 14.68 -6.87
CA MET A 307 6.20 13.23 -6.92
C MET A 307 4.97 12.88 -7.74
N GLU A 308 5.12 12.02 -8.75
CA GLU A 308 4.02 11.68 -9.65
C GLU A 308 3.97 10.18 -9.94
N ASP A 309 2.76 9.66 -9.88
CA ASP A 309 2.42 8.30 -10.26
C ASP A 309 2.04 8.29 -11.74
N ILE A 310 2.57 7.32 -12.51
CA ILE A 310 2.48 7.29 -13.98
C ILE A 310 1.59 6.11 -14.44
N PRO A 311 0.28 6.31 -14.72
CA PRO A 311 -0.64 5.20 -15.05
C PRO A 311 -0.23 4.31 -16.24
N CYS A 312 0.55 4.86 -17.18
CA CYS A 312 1.05 4.13 -18.34
C CYS A 312 2.32 3.31 -18.09
N SER A 313 2.94 3.44 -16.91
CA SER A 313 4.03 2.58 -16.46
C SER A 313 3.51 1.66 -15.37
N ARG A 314 3.66 0.34 -15.53
CA ARG A 314 3.20 -0.64 -14.54
C ARG A 314 4.26 -1.69 -14.28
N VAL A 315 4.41 -2.06 -13.01
CA VAL A 315 5.36 -3.08 -12.56
C VAL A 315 4.66 -3.94 -11.50
N GLY A 316 4.61 -5.25 -11.73
CA GLY A 316 4.11 -6.20 -10.73
C GLY A 316 5.11 -6.35 -9.59
N HIS A 317 4.61 -6.57 -8.39
CA HIS A 317 5.39 -6.76 -7.17
C HIS A 317 4.77 -7.86 -6.31
N ILE A 318 5.59 -8.78 -5.80
CA ILE A 318 5.13 -9.83 -4.88
C ILE A 318 4.99 -9.25 -3.48
N TYR A 319 3.75 -9.06 -3.01
CA TYR A 319 3.49 -8.69 -1.62
C TYR A 319 3.60 -9.93 -0.73
N ARG A 320 4.66 -10.00 0.08
CA ARG A 320 4.91 -11.17 0.94
C ARG A 320 3.78 -11.38 1.96
N LYS A 321 3.46 -12.65 2.23
CA LYS A 321 2.55 -13.06 3.31
C LYS A 321 3.10 -12.72 4.70
N TYR A 322 4.43 -12.80 4.84
CA TYR A 322 5.17 -12.38 6.03
C TYR A 322 6.63 -12.07 5.67
N VAL A 323 7.36 -11.42 6.56
CA VAL A 323 8.79 -11.12 6.37
C VAL A 323 9.63 -12.36 6.73
N PRO A 324 10.37 -12.96 5.78
CA PRO A 324 11.08 -14.22 6.01
C PRO A 324 12.47 -14.05 6.64
N TYR A 325 13.08 -12.86 6.49
CA TYR A 325 14.45 -12.62 6.93
C TYR A 325 14.51 -12.14 8.38
N LYS A 326 15.61 -12.48 9.05
CA LYS A 326 15.88 -12.01 10.42
C LYS A 326 16.30 -10.55 10.39
N VAL A 327 15.74 -9.77 11.31
CA VAL A 327 16.17 -8.41 11.61
C VAL A 327 17.19 -8.49 12.76
N PRO A 328 18.37 -7.84 12.67
CA PRO A 328 19.35 -7.83 13.75
C PRO A 328 18.78 -7.30 15.07
N THR A 329 19.27 -7.79 16.20
CA THR A 329 18.85 -7.35 17.53
C THR A 329 19.12 -5.85 17.73
N GLY A 330 18.15 -5.12 18.28
CA GLY A 330 18.26 -3.68 18.54
C GLY A 330 17.83 -2.77 17.38
N VAL A 331 17.52 -3.34 16.21
CA VAL A 331 16.91 -2.60 15.09
C VAL A 331 15.42 -2.45 15.31
N SER A 332 14.88 -1.26 15.08
CA SER A 332 13.45 -1.00 15.21
C SER A 332 12.95 -0.04 14.15
N LEU A 333 11.85 -0.40 13.48
CA LEU A 333 11.09 0.51 12.62
C LEU A 333 10.74 1.82 13.36
N ALA A 334 10.49 1.74 14.66
CA ALA A 334 10.20 2.91 15.49
C ALA A 334 11.34 3.94 15.47
N ARG A 335 12.60 3.49 15.48
CA ARG A 335 13.75 4.39 15.42
C ARG A 335 13.81 5.09 14.07
N ASN A 336 13.63 4.36 12.97
CA ASN A 336 13.59 4.93 11.63
C ASN A 336 12.49 5.98 11.50
N LEU A 337 11.26 5.64 11.90
CA LEU A 337 10.12 6.56 11.86
C LEU A 337 10.34 7.79 12.74
N LYS A 338 10.92 7.62 13.94
CA LYS A 338 11.27 8.75 14.80
C LYS A 338 12.29 9.68 14.14
N ARG A 339 13.33 9.15 13.49
CA ARG A 339 14.30 9.98 12.74
C ARG A 339 13.62 10.83 11.67
N VAL A 340 12.72 10.21 10.88
CA VAL A 340 11.95 10.93 9.86
C VAL A 340 11.07 12.00 10.49
N ALA A 341 10.34 11.66 11.56
CA ALA A 341 9.45 12.59 12.25
C ALA A 341 10.19 13.80 12.83
N GLU A 342 11.30 13.57 13.54
CA GLU A 342 12.13 14.62 14.17
C GLU A 342 12.79 15.57 13.16
N VAL A 343 13.05 15.12 11.94
CA VAL A 343 13.71 15.92 10.91
C VAL A 343 12.71 16.62 10.00
N TRP A 344 11.60 15.96 9.64
CA TRP A 344 10.75 16.40 8.53
C TRP A 344 9.32 16.75 8.93
N MET A 345 8.80 16.30 10.07
CA MET A 345 7.36 16.41 10.39
C MET A 345 6.99 17.57 11.31
N ASP A 346 7.96 18.36 11.77
CA ASP A 346 7.75 19.55 12.61
C ASP A 346 6.82 19.24 13.81
N GLU A 347 5.82 20.10 14.08
CA GLU A 347 4.84 19.92 15.14
C GLU A 347 3.94 18.68 14.95
N TYR A 348 3.87 18.11 13.74
CA TYR A 348 3.00 16.97 13.46
C TYR A 348 3.59 15.64 13.95
N ALA A 349 4.89 15.59 14.28
CA ALA A 349 5.50 14.43 14.94
C ALA A 349 4.78 14.07 16.25
N GLU A 350 4.22 15.07 16.93
CA GLU A 350 3.47 14.91 18.17
C GLU A 350 2.24 14.00 18.03
N TYR A 351 1.57 14.01 16.87
CA TYR A 351 0.41 13.15 16.61
C TYR A 351 0.78 11.67 16.49
N ILE A 352 2.04 11.36 16.14
CA ILE A 352 2.59 10.00 16.21
C ILE A 352 2.82 9.63 17.68
N TYR A 353 3.43 10.53 18.44
CA TYR A 353 3.78 10.28 19.85
C TYR A 353 2.56 10.15 20.77
N GLN A 354 1.42 10.72 20.40
CA GLN A 354 0.15 10.49 21.10
C GLN A 354 -0.37 9.06 20.92
N ARG A 355 -0.10 8.43 19.76
CA ARG A 355 -0.53 7.06 19.44
C ARG A 355 0.51 6.00 19.81
N ARG A 356 1.77 6.39 19.84
CA ARG A 356 2.93 5.58 20.23
C ARG A 356 3.75 6.31 21.30
N PRO A 357 3.26 6.41 22.56
CA PRO A 357 3.95 7.14 23.63
C PRO A 357 5.39 6.67 23.86
N GLU A 358 5.68 5.40 23.59
CA GLU A 358 7.02 4.82 23.68
C GLU A 358 8.04 5.52 22.76
N TYR A 359 7.60 6.21 21.70
CA TYR A 359 8.49 6.94 20.80
C TYR A 359 9.07 8.21 21.45
N ARG A 360 8.45 8.76 22.51
CA ARG A 360 8.97 9.97 23.17
C ARG A 360 10.33 9.75 23.81
N HIS A 361 10.47 8.61 24.49
CA HIS A 361 11.68 8.25 25.23
C HIS A 361 12.66 7.40 24.39
N LEU A 362 12.27 7.00 23.19
CA LEU A 362 13.14 6.29 22.25
C LEU A 362 14.19 7.25 21.68
N SER A 363 15.47 6.87 21.71
CA SER A 363 16.52 7.64 21.04
C SER A 363 16.41 7.50 19.51
N ALA A 364 16.39 8.63 18.79
CA ALA A 364 16.50 8.66 17.33
C ALA A 364 17.94 8.48 16.84
N GLY A 365 18.94 8.49 17.73
CA GLY A 365 20.34 8.71 17.39
C GLY A 365 20.60 10.16 16.94
N ASP A 366 21.78 10.42 16.37
CA ASP A 366 22.13 11.76 15.88
C ASP A 366 21.39 12.07 14.56
N VAL A 367 20.68 13.19 14.56
CA VAL A 367 19.92 13.72 13.40
C VAL A 367 20.39 15.12 12.99
N ALA A 368 21.48 15.64 13.56
CA ALA A 368 21.97 17.00 13.32
C ALA A 368 22.27 17.24 11.83
N ALA A 369 23.01 16.34 11.20
CA ALA A 369 23.35 16.44 9.78
C ALA A 369 22.10 16.45 8.87
N GLN A 370 21.05 15.69 9.23
CA GLN A 370 19.80 15.67 8.45
C GLN A 370 18.99 16.96 8.62
N LYS A 371 18.99 17.55 9.83
CA LYS A 371 18.38 18.87 10.07
C LYS A 371 19.14 19.97 9.33
N GLU A 372 20.46 19.91 9.30
CA GLU A 372 21.31 20.83 8.55
C GLU A 372 21.05 20.73 7.04
N LEU A 373 20.97 19.50 6.49
CA LEU A 373 20.60 19.27 5.10
C LEU A 373 19.27 19.92 4.74
N ARG A 374 18.23 19.72 5.57
CA ARG A 374 16.91 20.35 5.37
C ARG A 374 17.00 21.88 5.33
N ASN A 375 17.79 22.48 6.21
CA ASN A 375 18.00 23.93 6.25
C ASN A 375 18.75 24.43 5.00
N ASN A 376 19.82 23.75 4.61
CA ASN A 376 20.65 24.12 3.45
C ASN A 376 19.87 24.04 2.12
N LEU A 377 18.91 23.11 2.03
CA LEU A 377 18.00 22.99 0.89
C LEU A 377 16.85 24.01 0.88
N ASN A 378 16.73 24.85 1.92
CA ASN A 378 15.67 25.85 2.09
C ASN A 378 14.27 25.25 1.93
N CYS A 379 14.05 24.07 2.52
CA CYS A 379 12.80 23.35 2.38
C CYS A 379 11.64 24.05 3.11
N LYS A 380 10.43 23.89 2.59
CA LYS A 380 9.18 24.34 3.21
C LYS A 380 8.90 23.57 4.50
N SER A 381 7.94 24.07 5.30
CA SER A 381 7.49 23.39 6.51
C SER A 381 6.62 22.17 6.20
N PHE A 382 6.50 21.26 7.16
CA PHE A 382 5.59 20.13 7.04
C PHE A 382 4.12 20.56 7.03
N LYS A 383 3.80 21.66 7.71
CA LYS A 383 2.48 22.30 7.61
C LYS A 383 2.11 22.67 6.17
N TRP A 384 3.07 23.21 5.39
CA TRP A 384 2.86 23.46 3.97
C TRP A 384 2.60 22.15 3.20
N PHE A 385 3.36 21.09 3.47
CA PHE A 385 3.14 19.78 2.86
C PHE A 385 1.72 19.26 3.15
N MET A 386 1.28 19.31 4.42
CA MET A 386 -0.05 18.86 4.82
C MET A 386 -1.18 19.71 4.23
N ASN A 387 -0.97 21.01 4.01
CA ASN A 387 -2.01 21.92 3.50
C ASN A 387 -2.09 21.97 1.98
N GLU A 388 -0.97 21.82 1.27
CA GLU A 388 -0.92 22.01 -0.18
C GLU A 388 -0.79 20.69 -0.95
N VAL A 389 -0.08 19.70 -0.39
CA VAL A 389 0.20 18.43 -1.07
C VAL A 389 -0.71 17.31 -0.57
N ALA A 390 -0.81 17.15 0.75
CA ALA A 390 -1.51 16.05 1.42
C ALA A 390 -2.80 16.50 2.13
N TRP A 391 -3.46 17.54 1.61
CA TRP A 391 -4.65 18.17 2.21
C TRP A 391 -5.86 17.24 2.34
N ASP A 392 -5.90 16.19 1.50
CA ASP A 392 -6.91 15.14 1.50
C ASP A 392 -6.63 14.02 2.52
N LEU A 393 -5.39 13.88 3.00
CA LEU A 393 -5.02 12.86 3.99
C LEU A 393 -5.83 12.99 5.28
N PRO A 394 -5.95 14.18 5.93
CA PRO A 394 -6.73 14.33 7.16
C PRO A 394 -8.22 13.99 7.03
N LYS A 395 -8.79 13.98 5.81
CA LYS A 395 -10.18 13.54 5.59
C LYS A 395 -10.35 12.04 5.91
N PHE A 396 -9.29 11.26 5.67
CA PHE A 396 -9.27 9.83 5.95
C PHE A 396 -8.52 9.51 7.23
N TYR A 397 -7.46 10.22 7.59
CA TYR A 397 -6.65 9.95 8.78
C TYR A 397 -6.39 11.28 9.50
N PRO A 398 -7.38 11.81 10.24
CA PRO A 398 -7.24 13.09 10.90
C PRO A 398 -6.18 13.01 12.01
N PRO A 399 -5.33 14.04 12.19
CA PRO A 399 -4.34 14.08 13.26
C PRO A 399 -4.96 13.88 14.65
N VAL A 400 -6.13 14.49 14.86
CA VAL A 400 -6.99 14.30 16.03
C VAL A 400 -8.31 13.71 15.53
N GLU A 401 -8.61 12.49 15.96
CA GLU A 401 -9.84 11.81 15.55
C GLU A 401 -11.07 12.48 16.18
N PRO A 402 -12.16 12.71 15.41
CA PRO A 402 -13.40 13.16 16.00
C PRO A 402 -13.95 12.13 17.02
N PRO A 403 -14.72 12.59 18.02
CA PRO A 403 -15.33 11.71 19.00
C PRO A 403 -16.24 10.64 18.37
N ALA A 404 -16.32 9.48 19.03
CA ALA A 404 -17.21 8.39 18.64
C ALA A 404 -18.70 8.76 18.88
N ALA A 405 -19.59 8.17 18.09
CA ALA A 405 -21.03 8.41 18.18
C ALA A 405 -21.69 7.59 19.31
N ALA A 406 -21.19 6.38 19.54
CA ALA A 406 -21.61 5.51 20.64
C ALA A 406 -20.48 4.53 20.96
N TRP A 407 -20.39 4.06 22.20
CA TRP A 407 -19.38 3.07 22.59
C TRP A 407 -19.80 2.31 23.85
N GLY A 408 -19.15 1.18 24.08
CA GLY A 408 -19.06 0.55 25.40
C GLY A 408 -17.71 0.84 26.05
N GLU A 409 -17.63 0.83 27.38
CA GLU A 409 -16.38 1.04 28.12
C GLU A 409 -15.90 -0.23 28.84
N ALA A 410 -14.57 -0.38 28.99
CA ALA A 410 -13.94 -1.47 29.73
C ALA A 410 -13.38 -0.97 31.07
N MET A 411 -14.25 -0.74 32.06
CA MET A 411 -13.84 -0.29 33.40
C MET A 411 -13.34 -1.45 34.28
N ILE A 412 -12.60 -1.11 35.35
CA ILE A 412 -11.92 -2.07 36.25
C ILE A 412 -12.88 -3.09 36.89
N ASN A 413 -14.19 -2.80 36.96
CA ASN A 413 -15.22 -3.67 37.55
C ASN A 413 -16.45 -3.87 36.63
N SER A 414 -16.31 -3.61 35.32
CA SER A 414 -17.45 -3.69 34.40
C SER A 414 -17.05 -3.70 32.92
N LEU A 415 -17.43 -4.77 32.19
CA LEU A 415 -17.31 -4.89 30.73
C LEU A 415 -18.67 -4.57 30.07
N PHE A 416 -18.71 -3.54 29.23
CA PHE A 416 -19.98 -2.99 28.73
C PHE A 416 -20.09 -2.96 27.19
N GLN A 417 -21.33 -3.03 26.68
CA GLN A 417 -21.66 -3.83 25.49
C GLN A 417 -22.82 -3.27 24.65
N ILE A 418 -22.98 -3.77 23.41
CA ILE A 418 -24.20 -3.60 22.62
C ILE A 418 -25.22 -4.65 23.07
N ARG A 419 -26.29 -4.23 23.76
CA ARG A 419 -27.31 -5.13 24.31
C ARG A 419 -28.57 -5.14 23.45
N ASN A 420 -29.11 -6.33 23.16
CA ASN A 420 -30.40 -6.48 22.51
C ASN A 420 -31.56 -6.32 23.52
N VAL A 421 -32.61 -5.59 23.15
CA VAL A 421 -33.77 -5.36 24.03
C VAL A 421 -34.64 -6.60 24.19
N GLY A 422 -34.88 -7.34 23.10
CA GLY A 422 -35.77 -8.51 23.10
C GLY A 422 -35.24 -9.68 23.90
N THR A 423 -33.97 -10.05 23.67
CA THR A 423 -33.34 -11.22 24.32
C THR A 423 -32.63 -10.87 25.62
N GLY A 424 -32.29 -9.58 25.81
CA GLY A 424 -31.45 -9.13 26.91
C GLY A 424 -29.98 -9.57 26.82
N LEU A 425 -29.60 -10.35 25.79
CA LEU A 425 -28.24 -10.79 25.49
C LEU A 425 -27.45 -9.68 24.78
N CYS A 426 -26.14 -9.88 24.66
CA CYS A 426 -25.25 -8.88 24.10
C CYS A 426 -24.48 -9.40 22.88
N VAL A 427 -24.12 -8.48 22.00
CA VAL A 427 -23.28 -8.77 20.83
C VAL A 427 -21.91 -9.23 21.33
N ASP A 428 -21.44 -10.34 20.77
CA ASP A 428 -20.13 -10.92 21.06
C ASP A 428 -19.45 -11.41 19.78
N THR A 429 -18.12 -11.48 19.83
CA THR A 429 -17.34 -12.24 18.87
C THR A 429 -16.36 -13.16 19.59
N LYS A 430 -16.40 -14.46 19.25
CA LYS A 430 -15.47 -15.44 19.81
C LYS A 430 -14.06 -15.14 19.30
N HIS A 431 -13.18 -14.63 20.17
CA HIS A 431 -11.80 -14.20 19.85
C HIS A 431 -11.65 -13.05 18.84
N GLY A 432 -12.73 -12.52 18.27
CA GLY A 432 -12.68 -11.41 17.29
C GLY A 432 -11.83 -11.70 16.06
N ALA A 433 -11.85 -12.94 15.57
CA ALA A 433 -11.10 -13.34 14.38
C ALA A 433 -11.75 -12.82 13.08
N LEU A 434 -10.93 -12.44 12.11
CA LEU A 434 -11.37 -11.98 10.79
C LEU A 434 -12.30 -13.01 10.13
N GLY A 435 -13.40 -12.54 9.56
CA GLY A 435 -14.43 -13.35 8.90
C GLY A 435 -15.43 -14.02 9.85
N SER A 436 -15.27 -13.89 11.18
CA SER A 436 -16.19 -14.51 12.13
C SER A 436 -17.54 -13.77 12.14
N PRO A 437 -18.68 -14.49 12.12
CA PRO A 437 -19.98 -13.88 12.31
C PRO A 437 -20.15 -13.36 13.75
N LEU A 438 -20.89 -12.28 13.90
CA LEU A 438 -21.35 -11.79 15.19
C LEU A 438 -22.39 -12.75 15.77
N ARG A 439 -22.40 -12.87 17.09
CA ARG A 439 -23.30 -13.75 17.83
C ARG A 439 -23.86 -13.06 19.07
N LEU A 440 -24.89 -13.67 19.64
CA LEU A 440 -25.39 -13.29 20.96
C LEU A 440 -24.75 -14.15 22.04
N GLU A 441 -24.24 -13.52 23.08
CA GLU A 441 -23.80 -14.20 24.29
C GLU A 441 -24.32 -13.51 25.55
N ASN A 442 -24.18 -14.21 26.67
CA ASN A 442 -24.47 -13.63 27.98
C ASN A 442 -23.59 -12.39 28.18
N CYS A 443 -24.20 -11.31 28.65
CA CYS A 443 -23.46 -10.08 28.86
C CYS A 443 -22.44 -10.25 30.00
N VAL A 444 -21.15 -10.29 29.67
CA VAL A 444 -20.03 -10.39 30.61
C VAL A 444 -19.84 -9.08 31.39
N LYS A 445 -19.99 -9.10 32.71
CA LYS A 445 -19.76 -7.90 33.54
C LYS A 445 -18.35 -7.84 34.13
N ASP A 446 -17.64 -8.95 34.33
CA ASP A 446 -16.34 -8.96 35.02
C ASP A 446 -15.15 -9.40 34.15
N ARG A 447 -13.94 -8.87 34.42
CA ARG A 447 -12.66 -9.25 33.77
C ARG A 447 -12.10 -10.62 34.23
N GLY A 448 -12.97 -11.61 34.47
CA GLY A 448 -12.55 -12.98 34.82
C GLY A 448 -11.99 -13.77 33.63
N GLU A 449 -11.73 -15.08 33.80
CA GLU A 449 -11.26 -15.95 32.70
C GLU A 449 -12.18 -15.93 31.45
N ALA A 450 -13.48 -15.65 31.64
CA ALA A 450 -14.46 -15.48 30.57
C ALA A 450 -14.24 -14.21 29.70
N ALA A 451 -13.45 -13.23 30.14
CA ALA A 451 -13.17 -12.00 29.39
C ALA A 451 -12.13 -12.18 28.27
N TRP A 452 -11.33 -13.25 28.30
CA TRP A 452 -10.30 -13.52 27.29
C TRP A 452 -10.88 -14.10 25.99
N ASN A 453 -12.05 -14.74 26.07
CA ASN A 453 -12.69 -15.42 24.95
C ASN A 453 -13.87 -14.62 24.35
N ASN A 454 -14.41 -13.66 25.10
CA ASN A 454 -15.57 -12.86 24.72
C ASN A 454 -15.13 -11.42 24.41
N VAL A 455 -15.50 -10.92 23.24
CA VAL A 455 -15.23 -9.56 22.79
C VAL A 455 -16.56 -8.86 22.62
N GLN A 456 -16.99 -8.15 23.68
CA GLN A 456 -18.30 -7.48 23.76
C GLN A 456 -18.19 -5.95 23.81
N VAL A 457 -16.98 -5.39 23.79
CA VAL A 457 -16.75 -3.94 23.75
C VAL A 457 -16.66 -3.48 22.30
N PHE A 458 -17.50 -2.52 21.93
CA PHE A 458 -17.56 -1.97 20.58
C PHE A 458 -17.65 -0.45 20.59
N THR A 459 -17.17 0.16 19.52
CA THR A 459 -17.23 1.59 19.26
C THR A 459 -17.90 1.84 17.92
N PHE A 460 -18.93 2.69 17.91
CA PHE A 460 -19.49 3.30 16.70
C PHE A 460 -18.70 4.57 16.39
N SER A 461 -17.74 4.43 15.48
CA SER A 461 -16.69 5.41 15.25
C SER A 461 -17.19 6.64 14.48
N TRP A 462 -16.36 7.69 14.45
CA TRP A 462 -16.62 8.90 13.67
C TRP A 462 -16.76 8.66 12.16
N ARG A 463 -16.32 7.49 11.67
CA ARG A 463 -16.40 7.06 10.27
C ARG A 463 -17.73 6.43 9.89
N GLU A 464 -18.67 6.36 10.84
CA GLU A 464 -19.98 5.72 10.66
C GLU A 464 -19.87 4.18 10.49
N ASP A 465 -18.84 3.58 11.09
CA ASP A 465 -18.62 2.12 11.17
C ASP A 465 -18.60 1.64 12.64
N ILE A 466 -18.90 0.36 12.88
CA ILE A 466 -18.88 -0.26 14.21
C ILE A 466 -17.72 -1.25 14.29
N ARG A 467 -16.88 -1.13 15.31
CA ARG A 467 -15.64 -1.92 15.48
C ARG A 467 -15.42 -2.38 16.91
N PRO A 468 -14.73 -3.52 17.14
CA PRO A 468 -14.39 -3.96 18.49
C PRO A 468 -13.36 -3.05 19.18
N GLY A 469 -13.44 -2.96 20.50
CA GLY A 469 -12.56 -2.15 21.35
C GLY A 469 -13.19 -0.83 21.80
N ASP A 470 -12.62 -0.24 22.84
CA ASP A 470 -13.00 1.09 23.33
C ASP A 470 -12.55 2.18 22.33
N PRO A 471 -13.09 3.41 22.43
CA PRO A 471 -12.81 4.47 21.45
C PRO A 471 -11.32 4.84 21.32
N GLN A 472 -10.50 4.56 22.33
CA GLN A 472 -9.05 4.83 22.29
C GLN A 472 -8.25 3.64 21.74
N HIS A 473 -8.77 2.40 21.86
CA HIS A 473 -8.07 1.17 21.46
C HIS A 473 -8.91 0.30 20.52
N THR A 474 -9.52 0.90 19.51
CA THR A 474 -10.31 0.15 18.54
C THR A 474 -9.45 -0.78 17.67
N LYS A 475 -9.99 -1.94 17.30
CA LYS A 475 -9.39 -2.87 16.35
C LYS A 475 -9.66 -2.43 14.91
N LYS A 476 -8.86 -2.95 13.96
CA LYS A 476 -8.98 -2.67 12.52
C LYS A 476 -10.05 -3.55 11.82
N PHE A 477 -11.01 -4.10 12.57
CA PHE A 477 -12.11 -4.90 12.05
C PHE A 477 -13.44 -4.20 12.26
N CYS A 478 -14.29 -4.20 11.24
CA CYS A 478 -15.56 -3.49 11.19
C CYS A 478 -16.71 -4.48 10.96
N PHE A 479 -17.91 -4.12 11.42
CA PHE A 479 -19.14 -4.84 11.12
C PHE A 479 -19.42 -4.74 9.63
N ASP A 480 -19.49 -5.89 8.98
CA ASP A 480 -19.65 -6.03 7.53
C ASP A 480 -20.86 -6.92 7.22
N ALA A 481 -21.78 -6.39 6.40
CA ALA A 481 -22.99 -7.09 5.98
C ALA A 481 -23.17 -7.04 4.46
N ILE A 482 -23.30 -8.22 3.83
CA ILE A 482 -23.28 -8.37 2.36
C ILE A 482 -24.69 -8.26 1.76
N SER A 483 -25.72 -8.69 2.48
CA SER A 483 -27.10 -8.67 2.00
C SER A 483 -28.11 -8.33 3.09
N HIS A 484 -29.37 -8.19 2.71
CA HIS A 484 -30.49 -7.94 3.63
C HIS A 484 -30.88 -9.15 4.48
N SER A 485 -30.21 -10.30 4.31
CA SER A 485 -30.46 -11.56 5.03
C SER A 485 -29.17 -12.26 5.50
N SER A 486 -27.99 -11.66 5.24
CA SER A 486 -26.70 -12.23 5.61
C SER A 486 -26.45 -12.13 7.11
N PRO A 487 -25.57 -12.98 7.69
CA PRO A 487 -24.97 -12.66 8.98
C PRO A 487 -24.21 -11.33 8.90
N VAL A 488 -24.01 -10.71 10.05
CA VAL A 488 -23.04 -9.61 10.21
C VAL A 488 -21.70 -10.24 10.60
N THR A 489 -20.61 -9.85 9.96
CA THR A 489 -19.28 -10.42 10.19
C THR A 489 -18.27 -9.34 10.58
N LEU A 490 -17.13 -9.74 11.15
CA LEU A 490 -15.97 -8.85 11.30
C LEU A 490 -15.08 -8.96 10.07
N TYR A 491 -14.94 -7.86 9.32
CA TYR A 491 -14.03 -7.78 8.17
C TYR A 491 -13.06 -6.60 8.30
N ASP A 492 -11.99 -6.56 7.51
CA ASP A 492 -11.03 -5.45 7.57
C ASP A 492 -11.71 -4.11 7.28
N CYS A 493 -11.50 -3.13 8.17
CA CYS A 493 -12.08 -1.79 8.01
C CYS A 493 -11.47 -1.10 6.78
N HIS A 494 -12.30 -0.71 5.81
CA HIS A 494 -11.82 -0.01 4.61
C HIS A 494 -12.14 1.50 4.60
N GLY A 495 -13.04 1.98 5.48
CA GLY A 495 -13.32 3.42 5.63
C GLY A 495 -13.96 4.09 4.40
N MET A 496 -14.42 3.32 3.43
CA MET A 496 -15.03 3.82 2.18
C MET A 496 -16.54 4.05 2.30
N LYS A 497 -17.14 3.75 3.47
CA LYS A 497 -18.58 3.51 3.59
C LYS A 497 -18.98 2.35 2.64
N GLY A 498 -20.23 1.89 2.67
CA GLY A 498 -20.63 0.69 1.93
C GLY A 498 -21.25 -0.36 2.84
N ASN A 499 -20.86 -1.62 2.67
CA ASN A 499 -21.21 -2.76 3.52
C ASN A 499 -20.77 -2.62 4.99
N GLN A 500 -19.95 -1.60 5.31
CA GLN A 500 -19.53 -1.22 6.67
C GLN A 500 -20.20 0.07 7.17
N LEU A 501 -21.15 0.64 6.44
CA LEU A 501 -21.85 1.86 6.83
C LEU A 501 -23.06 1.55 7.71
N TRP A 502 -23.06 2.06 8.93
CA TRP A 502 -24.15 1.85 9.89
C TRP A 502 -24.82 3.16 10.30
N ARG A 503 -26.11 3.05 10.65
CA ARG A 503 -26.91 4.14 11.21
C ARG A 503 -27.59 3.64 12.48
N TYR A 504 -27.34 4.32 13.59
CA TYR A 504 -28.06 4.07 14.83
C TYR A 504 -29.17 5.11 14.99
N ARG A 505 -30.42 4.66 14.81
CA ARG A 505 -31.61 5.52 14.72
C ARG A 505 -32.26 5.74 16.09
N LYS A 506 -33.21 6.69 16.17
CA LYS A 506 -33.95 7.02 17.42
C LYS A 506 -34.78 5.85 17.95
N ASP A 507 -35.23 4.97 17.07
CA ASP A 507 -35.94 3.73 17.40
C ASP A 507 -35.01 2.61 17.91
N LYS A 508 -33.73 2.91 18.14
CA LYS A 508 -32.68 1.98 18.59
C LYS A 508 -32.34 0.89 17.58
N THR A 509 -32.72 1.05 16.31
CA THR A 509 -32.31 0.12 15.25
C THR A 509 -30.90 0.45 14.75
N LEU A 510 -30.16 -0.60 14.41
CA LEU A 510 -28.93 -0.53 13.64
C LEU A 510 -29.26 -0.76 12.17
N TYR A 511 -29.53 0.33 11.47
CA TYR A 511 -29.89 0.35 10.06
C TYR A 511 -28.64 0.29 9.18
N HIS A 512 -28.68 -0.58 8.17
CA HIS A 512 -27.63 -0.75 7.17
C HIS A 512 -28.12 -0.21 5.81
N PRO A 513 -27.79 1.04 5.45
CA PRO A 513 -28.36 1.72 4.29
C PRO A 513 -28.14 1.02 2.96
N VAL A 514 -27.00 0.35 2.79
CA VAL A 514 -26.63 -0.30 1.52
C VAL A 514 -27.54 -1.50 1.21
N SER A 515 -28.05 -2.16 2.24
CA SER A 515 -28.96 -3.31 2.09
C SER A 515 -30.43 -2.95 2.35
N SER A 516 -30.72 -1.70 2.73
CA SER A 516 -32.06 -1.26 3.19
C SER A 516 -32.68 -2.16 4.26
N SER A 517 -31.85 -2.66 5.18
CA SER A 517 -32.26 -3.64 6.20
C SER A 517 -31.66 -3.30 7.57
N CYS A 518 -32.12 -3.96 8.62
CA CYS A 518 -31.73 -3.70 10.00
C CYS A 518 -31.12 -4.95 10.63
N MET A 519 -30.20 -4.75 11.58
CA MET A 519 -29.62 -5.84 12.35
C MET A 519 -30.68 -6.44 13.28
N ASP A 520 -30.87 -7.75 13.17
CA ASP A 520 -31.83 -8.57 13.90
C ASP A 520 -31.10 -9.76 14.55
N CYS A 521 -31.80 -10.50 15.39
CA CYS A 521 -31.23 -11.65 16.07
C CYS A 521 -32.22 -12.78 16.33
N SER A 522 -31.68 -13.99 16.51
CA SER A 522 -32.40 -15.17 16.98
C SER A 522 -31.81 -15.61 18.32
N GLU A 523 -32.63 -15.63 19.36
CA GLU A 523 -32.22 -16.11 20.69
C GLU A 523 -31.92 -17.60 20.69
N SER A 524 -32.77 -18.40 20.01
CA SER A 524 -32.63 -19.86 19.95
C SER A 524 -31.33 -20.27 19.26
N ASP A 525 -30.93 -19.55 18.21
CA ASP A 525 -29.72 -19.86 17.45
C ASP A 525 -28.48 -19.10 17.95
N ARG A 526 -28.66 -18.13 18.87
CA ARG A 526 -27.63 -17.16 19.29
C ARG A 526 -26.95 -16.44 18.12
N LYS A 527 -27.68 -16.18 17.04
CA LYS A 527 -27.17 -15.57 15.80
C LYS A 527 -27.64 -14.13 15.63
N ILE A 528 -26.80 -13.34 14.97
CA ILE A 528 -27.11 -11.98 14.51
C ILE A 528 -27.08 -11.98 12.97
N PHE A 529 -28.09 -11.39 12.37
CA PHE A 529 -28.26 -11.36 10.91
C PHE A 529 -29.02 -10.11 10.49
N MET A 530 -29.02 -9.82 9.19
CA MET A 530 -29.79 -8.72 8.60
C MET A 530 -31.22 -9.16 8.32
N ASN A 531 -32.19 -8.27 8.49
CA ASN A 531 -33.60 -8.54 8.20
C ASN A 531 -34.36 -7.25 7.86
N SER A 532 -35.57 -7.38 7.32
CA SER A 532 -36.48 -6.25 7.07
C SER A 532 -36.67 -5.42 8.35
N CYS A 533 -36.48 -4.11 8.23
CA CYS A 533 -36.56 -3.20 9.38
C CYS A 533 -37.96 -3.16 9.99
N ASN A 534 -38.05 -3.39 11.30
CA ASN A 534 -39.26 -3.24 12.10
C ASN A 534 -38.92 -2.45 13.38
N PRO A 535 -39.19 -1.13 13.42
CA PRO A 535 -38.88 -0.26 14.57
C PRO A 535 -39.52 -0.72 15.89
N SER A 536 -40.64 -1.44 15.82
CA SER A 536 -41.37 -1.94 16.97
C SER A 536 -40.86 -3.30 17.46
N SER A 537 -39.97 -3.98 16.72
CA SER A 537 -39.48 -5.31 17.09
C SER A 537 -38.41 -5.22 18.18
N PRO A 538 -38.60 -5.85 19.36
CA PRO A 538 -37.58 -5.86 20.40
C PRO A 538 -36.26 -6.54 19.96
N THR A 539 -36.31 -7.50 19.03
CA THR A 539 -35.11 -8.20 18.53
C THR A 539 -34.25 -7.33 17.60
N GLN A 540 -34.78 -6.22 17.09
CA GLN A 540 -34.05 -5.24 16.27
C GLN A 540 -33.65 -3.97 17.04
N GLN A 541 -34.00 -3.89 18.32
CA GLN A 541 -33.64 -2.77 19.18
C GLN A 541 -32.36 -3.08 19.95
N TRP A 542 -31.35 -2.23 19.78
CA TRP A 542 -30.02 -2.37 20.33
C TRP A 542 -29.69 -1.18 21.20
N ILE A 543 -29.13 -1.39 22.38
CA ILE A 543 -28.75 -0.32 23.30
C ILE A 543 -27.24 -0.31 23.41
N PHE A 544 -26.65 0.81 23.02
CA PHE A 544 -25.29 1.19 23.42
C PHE A 544 -25.30 1.74 24.84
N GLU A 545 -24.23 1.50 25.58
CA GLU A 545 -24.07 2.05 26.92
C GLU A 545 -23.92 3.57 26.89
N HIS A 546 -22.99 4.08 26.10
CA HIS A 546 -22.75 5.50 25.93
C HIS A 546 -23.09 5.94 24.52
N THR A 547 -23.71 7.12 24.42
CA THR A 547 -24.04 7.73 23.14
C THR A 547 -23.73 9.22 23.18
N ASN A 548 -23.38 9.76 22.02
CA ASN A 548 -23.28 11.18 21.78
C ASN A 548 -24.40 11.59 20.81
N SER A 549 -25.52 12.05 21.37
CA SER A 549 -26.71 12.40 20.60
C SER A 549 -26.44 13.44 19.50
N THR A 550 -25.56 14.41 19.75
CA THR A 550 -25.21 15.43 18.74
C THR A 550 -24.54 14.81 17.50
N ILE A 551 -23.71 13.79 17.68
CA ILE A 551 -23.05 13.07 16.57
C ILE A 551 -24.04 12.13 15.88
N LEU A 552 -24.84 11.39 16.65
CA LEU A 552 -25.88 10.51 16.11
C LEU A 552 -26.90 11.28 15.27
N GLU A 553 -27.32 12.46 15.73
CA GLU A 553 -28.19 13.35 14.95
C GLU A 553 -27.53 13.76 13.64
N LYS A 554 -26.24 14.14 13.66
CA LYS A 554 -25.49 14.48 12.44
C LYS A 554 -25.44 13.31 11.45
N PHE A 555 -25.20 12.09 11.93
CA PHE A 555 -25.14 10.89 11.09
C PHE A 555 -26.48 10.53 10.45
N ASN A 556 -27.57 10.85 11.14
CA ASN A 556 -28.92 10.54 10.67
C ASN A 556 -29.57 11.66 9.84
N ARG A 557 -28.88 12.79 9.61
CA ARG A 557 -29.38 13.84 8.71
C ARG A 557 -29.54 13.26 7.29
N ASN A 558 -30.70 13.49 6.69
CA ASN A 558 -31.13 12.97 5.37
C ASN A 558 -31.63 11.52 5.33
N LEU A 559 -31.96 10.89 6.47
CA LEU A 559 -32.70 9.61 6.48
C LEU A 559 -34.23 9.79 6.43
N ASP A 560 -34.71 11.00 6.70
CA ASP A 560 -36.14 11.37 6.71
C ASP A 560 -36.62 12.00 5.38
N LEU A 561 -35.89 11.80 4.27
CA LEU A 561 -36.27 12.22 2.91
C LEU A 561 -36.53 11.03 2.01
#